data_AF-A0A2K3LTK1-F1
#
_entry.id   AF-A0A2K3LTK1-F1
#
_cell.length_a   1.000
_cell.length_b   1.000
_cell.length_c   1.000
_cell.angle_alpha   90.00
_cell.angle_beta   90.00
_cell.angle_gamma   90.00
#
_symmetry.space_group_name_H-M   'P 1'
#
loop_
_entity.id
_entity.type
_entity.pdbx_description
1 polymer ?
#
loop_
_entity_poly.entity_id
_entity_poly.type
_entity_poly.pdbx_seq_one_letter_code
_entity_poly.pdbx_strand_id
1 'polypeptide(L)'
;MENLVDTKDKRHHRETTASESPLSSTTTMSSSIDQPTKKRKLHDSPETTAPFLQTLPTPPPLSQDEILAKRRNKDAIRNVFEVYKRIKRCLIQKPVPSTSDLDQSFLALIASSRGCMSVQRIVADLIPRYACHCPKALEAATKVVINMHNWSLALISKEEDSSGIAFETAKACIFGLADICRIASSVAPTSAVIRGIRSAVFQNVLTFFVALFEGKDVSKMIDKNFLNMQDKPEVFSELKQKVLDEDDSSLTKLSKFHTLCILWVFFSCPKELLAACLELLRSATNEGTSNEGQRFMSMVTSLLNDYESVLPLGRENDGPKSCTASIGQGIKEIEVGEKVITDDNHISDGIRKSCLLML
;
A
#
# COMPACT_ATOMS: atom_id res chain seq x y z
N MET A 1 49.16 0.37 55.21
CA MET A 1 47.97 -0.49 55.30
C MET A 1 47.28 -0.50 53.93
N GLU A 2 47.80 -1.16 52.90
CA GLU A 2 48.22 -2.59 52.74
C GLU A 2 47.02 -3.52 52.51
N ASN A 3 47.06 -4.56 51.66
CA ASN A 3 48.05 -5.00 50.66
C ASN A 3 47.33 -5.91 49.60
N LEU A 4 47.76 -6.04 48.34
CA LEU A 4 48.73 -7.03 47.77
C LEU A 4 48.43 -8.52 48.14
N VAL A 5 48.54 -9.54 47.26
CA VAL A 5 48.72 -9.60 45.78
C VAL A 5 48.65 -11.06 45.24
N ASP A 6 48.58 -11.25 43.90
CA ASP A 6 48.83 -12.51 43.12
C ASP A 6 47.94 -13.76 43.42
N THR A 7 47.97 -14.91 42.71
CA THR A 7 48.91 -15.51 41.71
C THR A 7 48.11 -16.35 40.66
N LYS A 8 48.37 -16.55 39.35
CA LYS A 8 49.37 -16.12 38.32
C LYS A 8 50.27 -17.23 37.70
N ASP A 9 49.71 -18.18 36.92
CA ASP A 9 50.44 -19.03 35.94
C ASP A 9 49.53 -19.38 34.71
N LYS A 10 49.91 -19.45 33.42
CA LYS A 10 51.14 -19.31 32.60
C LYS A 10 51.79 -20.62 32.09
N ARG A 11 52.20 -20.59 30.80
CA ARG A 11 53.02 -21.56 29.99
C ARG A 11 52.22 -22.62 29.19
N HIS A 12 52.65 -23.06 27.98
CA HIS A 12 53.82 -22.67 27.16
C HIS A 12 53.62 -22.82 25.63
N HIS A 13 54.65 -22.40 24.87
CA HIS A 13 54.75 -22.41 23.40
C HIS A 13 54.65 -23.80 22.75
N ARG A 14 54.37 -23.83 21.43
CA ARG A 14 55.38 -24.29 20.46
C ARG A 14 55.25 -23.60 19.10
N GLU A 15 56.38 -23.15 18.55
CA GLU A 15 56.55 -22.82 17.13
C GLU A 15 57.37 -23.92 16.44
N THR A 16 57.10 -24.18 15.16
CA THR A 16 58.05 -24.78 14.20
C THR A 16 57.73 -24.25 12.79
N THR A 17 58.74 -24.08 11.95
CA THR A 17 58.65 -23.48 10.60
C THR A 17 58.95 -24.48 9.47
N ALA A 18 58.88 -23.99 8.22
CA ALA A 18 59.49 -24.49 6.99
C ALA A 18 58.74 -25.51 6.09
N SER A 19 58.33 -24.99 4.92
CA SER A 19 58.69 -25.45 3.55
C SER A 19 58.77 -26.96 3.23
N GLU A 20 57.97 -27.43 2.28
CA GLU A 20 58.42 -27.70 0.89
C GLU A 20 57.23 -28.09 -0.04
N SER A 21 57.46 -28.06 -1.36
CA SER A 21 56.55 -28.58 -2.41
C SER A 21 57.36 -29.48 -3.34
N PRO A 22 56.75 -30.46 -4.05
CA PRO A 22 56.57 -30.23 -5.50
C PRO A 22 55.43 -31.00 -6.22
N LEU A 23 55.08 -30.49 -7.42
CA LEU A 23 54.51 -31.22 -8.58
C LEU A 23 53.07 -31.82 -8.44
N SER A 24 52.29 -32.05 -9.51
CA SER A 24 52.52 -31.83 -10.95
C SER A 24 51.22 -31.60 -11.76
N SER A 25 51.34 -30.92 -12.91
CA SER A 25 50.43 -30.97 -14.09
C SER A 25 49.00 -30.41 -13.92
N THR A 26 48.35 -29.78 -14.90
CA THR A 26 48.64 -29.73 -16.36
C THR A 26 48.31 -28.35 -16.98
N THR A 27 49.19 -27.94 -17.88
CA THR A 27 48.98 -27.26 -19.19
C THR A 27 47.59 -27.49 -19.85
N THR A 28 47.08 -26.74 -20.84
CA THR A 28 47.62 -25.86 -21.90
C THR A 28 46.42 -25.02 -22.43
N MET A 29 46.49 -23.80 -22.98
CA MET A 29 47.57 -22.80 -23.15
C MET A 29 46.92 -21.42 -23.43
N SER A 30 47.58 -20.52 -24.18
CA SER A 30 46.97 -19.37 -24.87
C SER A 30 47.64 -19.16 -26.22
N SER A 31 46.93 -18.61 -27.21
CA SER A 31 47.56 -18.04 -28.41
C SER A 31 46.76 -16.84 -28.95
N SER A 32 47.50 -15.88 -29.50
CA SER A 32 47.02 -14.77 -30.34
C SER A 32 47.63 -14.94 -31.74
N ILE A 33 47.34 -14.01 -32.66
CA ILE A 33 47.80 -14.01 -34.08
C ILE A 33 46.93 -15.00 -34.89
N ASP A 34 46.29 -14.63 -36.01
CA ASP A 34 46.86 -13.93 -37.17
C ASP A 34 45.85 -13.08 -37.99
N GLN A 35 46.36 -12.30 -38.95
CA GLN A 35 45.58 -11.53 -39.94
C GLN A 35 46.11 -11.77 -41.38
N PRO A 36 45.28 -12.25 -42.33
CA PRO A 36 45.65 -12.31 -43.75
C PRO A 36 44.97 -11.23 -44.59
N THR A 37 45.76 -10.31 -45.16
CA THR A 37 45.33 -9.43 -46.27
C THR A 37 45.63 -10.08 -47.62
N LYS A 38 44.69 -10.06 -48.59
CA LYS A 38 45.02 -10.19 -50.04
C LYS A 38 43.89 -9.83 -51.03
N LYS A 39 44.07 -8.66 -51.65
CA LYS A 39 43.92 -8.35 -53.08
C LYS A 39 42.76 -8.97 -53.91
N ARG A 40 41.83 -8.08 -54.27
CA ARG A 40 41.51 -7.65 -55.66
C ARG A 40 41.18 -8.73 -56.70
N LYS A 41 39.93 -8.71 -57.19
CA LYS A 41 39.64 -8.90 -58.61
C LYS A 41 38.78 -7.74 -59.12
N LEU A 42 39.02 -7.33 -60.36
CA LEU A 42 38.26 -6.31 -61.10
C LEU A 42 37.35 -7.03 -62.10
N HIS A 43 36.09 -6.64 -62.19
CA HIS A 43 35.28 -6.84 -63.39
C HIS A 43 34.26 -5.70 -63.51
N ASP A 44 33.58 -5.62 -64.66
CA ASP A 44 32.94 -4.39 -65.15
C ASP A 44 31.40 -4.42 -65.04
N SER A 45 30.82 -3.27 -65.41
CA SER A 45 29.43 -2.84 -65.55
C SER A 45 28.43 -3.86 -66.15
N PRO A 46 27.09 -3.68 -65.98
CA PRO A 46 26.42 -2.39 -65.78
C PRO A 46 25.33 -2.27 -64.69
N GLU A 47 24.83 -1.05 -64.62
CA GLU A 47 23.81 -0.46 -63.75
C GLU A 47 22.55 -1.30 -63.52
N THR A 48 22.09 -1.39 -62.26
CA THR A 48 20.66 -1.49 -61.91
C THR A 48 20.42 -0.97 -60.48
N THR A 49 19.63 0.11 -60.39
CA THR A 49 18.80 0.57 -59.26
C THR A 49 19.17 0.11 -57.84
N ALA A 50 19.95 0.92 -57.12
CA ALA A 50 20.03 0.85 -55.66
C ALA A 50 18.99 1.80 -55.02
N PRO A 51 18.01 1.32 -54.22
CA PRO A 51 17.07 2.19 -53.51
C PRO A 51 17.77 2.93 -52.37
N PHE A 52 17.28 4.16 -52.10
CA PHE A 52 17.78 5.08 -51.09
C PHE A 52 18.10 4.42 -49.74
N LEU A 53 19.37 4.46 -49.33
CA LEU A 53 19.73 4.32 -47.92
C LEU A 53 19.25 5.57 -47.18
N GLN A 54 18.04 5.50 -46.61
CA GLN A 54 17.52 6.54 -45.74
C GLN A 54 18.39 6.62 -44.49
N THR A 55 19.15 7.71 -44.34
CA THR A 55 19.93 7.99 -43.14
C THR A 55 18.98 8.23 -41.98
N LEU A 56 18.82 7.23 -41.11
CA LEU A 56 18.02 7.36 -39.88
C LEU A 56 18.54 8.57 -39.08
N PRO A 57 17.68 9.52 -38.67
CA PRO A 57 18.14 10.68 -37.90
C PRO A 57 18.81 10.26 -36.60
N THR A 58 20.11 10.53 -36.47
CA THR A 58 20.82 10.35 -35.19
C THR A 58 20.15 11.23 -34.13
N PRO A 59 19.70 10.67 -32.99
CA PRO A 59 19.06 11.48 -31.95
C PRO A 59 20.05 12.55 -31.44
N PRO A 60 19.57 13.76 -31.11
CA PRO A 60 20.44 14.86 -30.70
C PRO A 60 21.26 14.47 -29.46
N PRO A 61 22.53 14.88 -29.38
CA PRO A 61 23.39 14.55 -28.25
C PRO A 61 22.84 15.16 -26.96
N LEU A 62 22.67 14.31 -25.94
CA LEU A 62 22.17 14.71 -24.62
C LEU A 62 23.07 15.77 -23.98
N SER A 63 22.47 16.72 -23.28
CA SER A 63 23.21 17.70 -22.48
C SER A 63 23.99 17.03 -21.34
N GLN A 64 25.07 17.70 -20.89
CA GLN A 64 25.89 17.21 -19.80
C GLN A 64 25.08 17.03 -18.50
N ASP A 65 24.11 17.90 -18.24
CA ASP A 65 23.22 17.80 -17.08
C ASP A 65 22.23 16.64 -17.19
N GLU A 66 21.67 16.35 -18.36
CA GLU A 66 20.86 15.13 -18.56
C GLU A 66 21.67 13.85 -18.36
N ILE A 67 22.94 13.83 -18.81
CA ILE A 67 23.84 12.68 -18.62
C ILE A 67 24.13 12.49 -17.12
N LEU A 68 24.38 13.58 -16.38
CA LEU A 68 24.57 13.54 -14.92
C LEU A 68 23.28 13.13 -14.19
N ALA A 69 22.12 13.65 -14.59
CA ALA A 69 20.81 13.28 -14.04
C ALA A 69 20.49 11.80 -14.29
N LYS A 70 20.69 11.30 -15.51
CA LYS A 70 20.51 9.88 -15.87
C LYS A 70 21.46 8.98 -15.06
N ARG A 71 22.68 9.42 -14.77
CA ARG A 71 23.60 8.71 -13.86
C ARG A 71 23.06 8.67 -12.42
N ARG A 72 22.74 9.82 -11.83
CA ARG A 72 22.16 9.92 -10.46
C ARG A 72 20.90 9.04 -10.32
N ASN A 73 20.01 9.06 -11.30
CA ASN A 73 18.80 8.25 -11.33
C ASN A 73 19.11 6.74 -11.37
N LYS A 74 20.07 6.30 -12.21
CA LYS A 74 20.51 4.90 -12.28
C LYS A 74 21.13 4.42 -10.96
N ASP A 75 21.89 5.27 -10.28
CA ASP A 75 22.49 4.95 -8.98
C ASP A 75 21.45 4.92 -7.86
N ALA A 76 20.46 5.82 -7.87
CA ALA A 76 19.33 5.81 -6.93
C ALA A 76 18.47 4.55 -7.06
N ILE A 77 18.13 4.14 -8.30
CA ILE A 77 17.42 2.88 -8.56
C ILE A 77 18.20 1.68 -8.03
N ARG A 78 19.53 1.64 -8.24
CA ARG A 78 20.39 0.57 -7.70
C ARG A 78 20.33 0.53 -6.17
N ASN A 79 20.37 1.68 -5.50
CA ASN A 79 20.28 1.76 -4.04
C ASN A 79 18.95 1.21 -3.50
N VAL A 80 17.82 1.52 -4.15
CA VAL A 80 16.50 0.96 -3.79
C VAL A 80 16.50 -0.57 -3.87
N PHE A 81 17.08 -1.14 -4.94
CA PHE A 81 17.20 -2.60 -5.05
C PHE A 81 18.12 -3.22 -3.99
N GLU A 82 19.19 -2.55 -3.56
CA GLU A 82 20.02 -3.02 -2.44
C GLU A 82 19.31 -2.93 -1.08
N VAL A 83 18.52 -1.88 -0.83
CA VAL A 83 17.66 -1.77 0.36
C VAL A 83 16.61 -2.89 0.37
N TYR A 84 15.93 -3.13 -0.74
CA TYR A 84 14.99 -4.24 -0.93
C TYR A 84 15.65 -5.62 -0.68
N LYS A 85 16.89 -5.83 -1.15
CA LYS A 85 17.69 -7.04 -0.85
C LYS A 85 18.09 -7.15 0.63
N ARG A 86 18.21 -6.05 1.39
CA ARG A 86 18.42 -6.09 2.84
C ARG A 86 17.14 -6.53 3.54
N ILE A 87 16.01 -5.86 3.28
CA ILE A 87 14.69 -6.20 3.82
C ILE A 87 14.38 -7.70 3.58
N LYS A 88 14.53 -8.18 2.33
CA LYS A 88 14.31 -9.61 2.02
C LYS A 88 15.24 -10.56 2.78
N ARG A 89 16.52 -10.21 3.00
CA ARG A 89 17.45 -11.05 3.77
C ARG A 89 17.06 -11.08 5.25
N CYS A 90 16.73 -9.95 5.86
CA CYS A 90 16.24 -9.88 7.24
C CYS A 90 15.00 -10.77 7.44
N LEU A 91 14.04 -10.75 6.51
CA LEU A 91 12.82 -11.56 6.58
C LEU A 91 13.03 -13.07 6.36
N ILE A 92 14.13 -13.49 5.74
CA ILE A 92 14.46 -14.90 5.48
C ILE A 92 15.31 -15.51 6.61
N GLN A 93 16.11 -14.69 7.31
CA GLN A 93 17.01 -15.18 8.35
C GLN A 93 16.25 -15.55 9.64
N LYS A 94 16.29 -16.84 9.96
CA LYS A 94 16.15 -17.37 11.32
C LYS A 94 17.58 -17.65 11.82
N PRO A 95 18.01 -17.22 13.02
CA PRO A 95 17.23 -16.64 14.12
C PRO A 95 16.84 -15.18 13.91
N VAL A 96 16.02 -14.67 14.84
CA VAL A 96 15.44 -13.31 14.88
C VAL A 96 16.37 -12.27 14.24
N PRO A 97 16.01 -11.66 13.09
CA PRO A 97 16.77 -10.55 12.54
C PRO A 97 16.76 -9.42 13.58
N SER A 98 17.88 -8.71 13.74
CA SER A 98 17.88 -7.55 14.64
C SER A 98 16.80 -6.60 14.14
N THR A 99 15.82 -6.29 15.00
CA THR A 99 14.63 -5.52 14.60
C THR A 99 15.03 -4.13 14.13
N SER A 100 16.14 -3.61 14.67
CA SER A 100 16.85 -2.43 14.18
C SER A 100 17.27 -2.50 12.71
N ASP A 101 17.85 -3.61 12.21
CA ASP A 101 18.30 -3.70 10.82
C ASP A 101 17.14 -3.67 9.83
N LEU A 102 16.01 -4.28 10.21
CA LEU A 102 14.78 -4.28 9.41
C LEU A 102 14.08 -2.91 9.45
N ASP A 103 13.89 -2.33 10.65
CA ASP A 103 13.35 -0.97 10.83
C ASP A 103 14.20 0.06 10.06
N GLN A 104 15.54 0.02 10.18
CA GLN A 104 16.45 0.91 9.45
C GLN A 104 16.38 0.71 7.93
N SER A 105 16.32 -0.54 7.45
CA SER A 105 16.18 -0.82 6.02
C SER A 105 14.83 -0.33 5.47
N PHE A 106 13.75 -0.43 6.24
CA PHE A 106 12.44 0.11 5.87
C PHE A 106 12.39 1.64 5.92
N LEU A 107 13.04 2.27 6.90
CA LEU A 107 13.22 3.73 6.94
C LEU A 107 14.07 4.24 5.76
N ALA A 108 15.08 3.50 5.30
CA ALA A 108 15.83 3.83 4.09
C ALA A 108 14.98 3.68 2.80
N LEU A 109 14.04 2.72 2.78
CA LEU A 109 13.07 2.56 1.69
C LEU A 109 12.08 3.75 1.67
N ILE A 110 11.57 4.15 2.84
CA ILE A 110 10.73 5.35 3.02
C ILE A 110 11.49 6.60 2.55
N ALA A 111 12.74 6.80 2.99
CA ALA A 111 13.55 7.95 2.60
C ALA A 111 13.81 8.02 1.08
N SER A 112 13.84 6.86 0.41
CA SER A 112 14.01 6.76 -1.05
C SER A 112 12.81 7.32 -1.84
N SER A 113 11.65 7.55 -1.21
CA SER A 113 10.49 8.20 -1.86
C SER A 113 10.78 9.62 -2.40
N ARG A 114 11.89 10.24 -1.99
CA ARG A 114 12.35 11.54 -2.49
C ARG A 114 13.19 11.43 -3.78
N GLY A 115 13.30 10.23 -4.36
CA GLY A 115 13.97 10.00 -5.63
C GLY A 115 13.16 10.44 -6.86
N CYS A 116 13.70 10.14 -8.05
CA CYS A 116 13.03 10.41 -9.33
C CYS A 116 11.77 9.53 -9.55
N MET A 117 10.97 9.86 -10.58
CA MET A 117 9.77 9.11 -11.01
C MET A 117 9.93 7.58 -10.93
N SER A 118 10.99 7.03 -11.53
CA SER A 118 11.23 5.58 -11.55
C SER A 118 11.50 4.99 -10.16
N VAL A 119 12.11 5.75 -9.25
CA VAL A 119 12.31 5.35 -7.85
C VAL A 119 10.98 5.40 -7.09
N GLN A 120 10.21 6.48 -7.24
CA GLN A 120 8.89 6.62 -6.62
C GLN A 120 7.94 5.50 -7.04
N ARG A 121 7.89 5.19 -8.35
CA ARG A 121 7.11 4.07 -8.89
C ARG A 121 7.48 2.73 -8.26
N ILE A 122 8.75 2.48 -7.98
CA ILE A 122 9.21 1.24 -7.32
C ILE A 122 8.81 1.25 -5.84
N VAL A 123 9.09 2.32 -5.09
CA VAL A 123 8.85 2.32 -3.63
C VAL A 123 7.37 2.46 -3.27
N ALA A 124 6.52 2.99 -4.17
CA ALA A 124 5.07 2.95 -4.03
C ALA A 124 4.51 1.52 -3.89
N ASP A 125 5.10 0.53 -4.58
CA ASP A 125 4.75 -0.89 -4.42
C ASP A 125 5.42 -1.55 -3.21
N LEU A 126 6.65 -1.12 -2.86
CA LEU A 126 7.45 -1.79 -1.84
C LEU A 126 7.15 -1.31 -0.41
N ILE A 127 6.80 -0.04 -0.21
CA ILE A 127 6.53 0.53 1.11
C ILE A 127 5.29 -0.12 1.75
N PRO A 128 4.11 -0.20 1.10
CA PRO A 128 2.94 -0.88 1.66
C PRO A 128 3.20 -2.38 1.90
N ARG A 129 3.87 -3.04 0.94
CA ARG A 129 4.17 -4.48 0.96
C ARG A 129 5.01 -4.93 2.15
N TYR A 130 5.88 -4.05 2.69
CA TYR A 130 6.71 -4.36 3.85
C TYR A 130 6.30 -3.63 5.14
N ALA A 131 5.29 -2.77 5.09
CA ALA A 131 4.80 -1.97 6.21
C ALA A 131 4.40 -2.82 7.44
N CYS A 132 3.83 -4.00 7.22
CA CYS A 132 3.40 -4.92 8.28
C CYS A 132 4.53 -5.40 9.21
N HIS A 133 5.79 -5.36 8.75
CA HIS A 133 6.94 -5.77 9.55
C HIS A 133 7.52 -4.64 10.42
N CYS A 134 7.16 -3.38 10.15
CA CYS A 134 7.74 -2.22 10.82
C CYS A 134 6.64 -1.30 11.42
N PRO A 135 5.85 -1.75 12.42
CA PRO A 135 4.68 -1.01 12.92
C PRO A 135 4.96 0.42 13.41
N LYS A 136 6.19 0.67 13.90
CA LYS A 136 6.64 2.00 14.35
C LYS A 136 6.77 3.03 13.22
N ALA A 137 6.86 2.57 11.96
CA ALA A 137 7.07 3.41 10.79
C ALA A 137 5.80 3.63 9.95
N LEU A 138 4.64 3.10 10.36
CA LEU A 138 3.39 3.17 9.57
C LEU A 138 2.92 4.60 9.29
N GLU A 139 3.06 5.52 10.24
CA GLU A 139 2.72 6.94 10.04
C GLU A 139 3.63 7.59 9.00
N ALA A 140 4.94 7.34 9.08
CA ALA A 140 5.92 7.85 8.11
C ALA A 140 5.70 7.26 6.71
N ALA A 141 5.39 5.96 6.63
CA ALA A 141 5.01 5.27 5.39
C ALA A 141 3.75 5.91 4.77
N THR A 142 2.71 6.14 5.57
CA THR A 142 1.47 6.80 5.16
C THR A 142 1.75 8.18 4.55
N LYS A 143 2.52 9.01 5.26
CA LYS A 143 2.86 10.38 4.83
C LYS A 143 3.68 10.40 3.53
N VAL A 144 4.64 9.50 3.32
CA VAL A 144 5.37 9.47 2.04
C VAL A 144 4.54 8.91 0.88
N VAL A 145 3.63 7.97 1.13
CA VAL A 145 2.73 7.45 0.08
C VAL A 145 1.71 8.51 -0.36
N ILE A 146 1.16 9.30 0.58
CA ILE A 146 0.35 10.49 0.27
C ILE A 146 1.15 11.50 -0.56
N ASN A 147 2.40 11.79 -0.20
CA ASN A 147 3.23 12.74 -0.93
C ASN A 147 3.57 12.28 -2.36
N MET A 148 3.91 11.00 -2.55
CA MET A 148 4.13 10.43 -3.89
C MET A 148 2.85 10.44 -4.73
N HIS A 149 1.69 10.17 -4.13
CA HIS A 149 0.41 10.31 -4.81
C HIS A 149 0.16 11.76 -5.26
N ASN A 150 0.29 12.73 -4.36
CA ASN A 150 -0.01 14.14 -4.66
C ASN A 150 0.92 14.71 -5.74
N TRP A 151 2.20 14.36 -5.70
CA TRP A 151 3.13 14.74 -6.76
C TRP A 151 2.77 14.08 -8.10
N SER A 152 2.43 12.79 -8.09
CA SER A 152 2.00 12.07 -9.29
C SER A 152 0.71 12.65 -9.88
N LEU A 153 -0.30 12.94 -9.03
CA LEU A 153 -1.55 13.58 -9.43
C LEU A 153 -1.32 14.98 -10.04
N ALA A 154 -0.35 15.74 -9.54
CA ALA A 154 0.02 17.03 -10.11
C ALA A 154 0.64 16.93 -11.51
N LEU A 155 1.35 15.82 -11.82
CA LEU A 155 1.87 15.57 -13.17
C LEU A 155 0.73 15.14 -14.13
N ILE A 156 -0.14 14.22 -13.69
CA ILE A 156 -1.29 13.77 -14.49
C ILE A 156 -2.24 14.94 -14.79
N SER A 157 -2.53 15.79 -13.80
CA SER A 157 -3.43 16.95 -13.93
C SER A 157 -2.91 18.06 -14.85
N LYS A 158 -1.65 18.00 -15.28
CA LYS A 158 -1.05 18.91 -16.27
C LYS A 158 -0.74 18.23 -17.60
N GLU A 159 -1.14 16.97 -17.77
CA GLU A 159 -0.80 16.15 -18.95
C GLU A 159 0.71 15.89 -19.11
N GLU A 160 1.51 16.10 -18.05
CA GLU A 160 2.98 15.89 -18.04
C GLU A 160 3.36 14.38 -18.00
N ASP A 161 2.41 13.46 -17.80
CA ASP A 161 2.65 12.00 -17.73
C ASP A 161 2.48 11.27 -19.07
N SER A 162 3.23 11.68 -20.09
CA SER A 162 3.35 10.97 -21.38
C SER A 162 3.90 9.53 -21.27
N SER A 163 4.32 9.13 -20.07
CA SER A 163 4.91 7.82 -19.77
C SER A 163 3.97 6.84 -19.06
N GLY A 164 2.82 7.30 -18.56
CA GLY A 164 1.94 6.55 -17.66
C GLY A 164 2.54 6.22 -16.28
N ILE A 165 3.78 6.65 -15.99
CA ILE A 165 4.49 6.32 -14.75
C ILE A 165 3.87 7.06 -13.56
N ALA A 166 3.40 8.29 -13.73
CA ALA A 166 2.72 9.02 -12.66
C ALA A 166 1.35 8.40 -12.37
N PHE A 167 0.55 8.04 -13.38
CA PHE A 167 -0.71 7.30 -13.20
C PHE A 167 -0.49 5.98 -12.46
N GLU A 168 0.47 5.17 -12.90
CA GLU A 168 0.79 3.91 -12.23
C GLU A 168 1.33 4.10 -10.80
N THR A 169 2.07 5.19 -10.53
CA THR A 169 2.56 5.53 -9.18
C THR A 169 1.42 6.00 -8.28
N ALA A 170 0.52 6.85 -8.77
CA ALA A 170 -0.66 7.31 -8.05
C ALA A 170 -1.58 6.13 -7.70
N LYS A 171 -1.87 5.26 -8.68
CA LYS A 171 -2.66 4.03 -8.51
C LYS A 171 -2.05 3.11 -7.45
N ALA A 172 -0.73 2.85 -7.52
CA ALA A 172 -0.01 2.05 -6.52
C ALA A 172 -0.08 2.67 -5.11
N CYS A 173 0.06 4.01 -5.01
CA CYS A 173 -0.05 4.70 -3.73
C CYS A 173 -1.45 4.58 -3.11
N ILE A 174 -2.52 4.75 -3.90
CA ILE A 174 -3.91 4.68 -3.42
C ILE A 174 -4.26 3.29 -2.88
N PHE A 175 -3.89 2.21 -3.60
CA PHE A 175 -4.03 0.85 -3.06
C PHE A 175 -3.14 0.63 -1.83
N GLY A 176 -1.93 1.20 -1.85
CA GLY A 176 -0.98 1.13 -0.75
C GLY A 176 -1.47 1.75 0.56
N LEU A 177 -2.18 2.88 0.50
CA LEU A 177 -2.79 3.49 1.70
C LEU A 177 -3.86 2.58 2.32
N ALA A 178 -4.64 1.89 1.49
CA ALA A 178 -5.66 0.97 1.98
C ALA A 178 -5.05 -0.28 2.65
N ASP A 179 -3.97 -0.82 2.09
CA ASP A 179 -3.19 -1.88 2.75
C ASP A 179 -2.56 -1.39 4.06
N ILE A 180 -2.01 -0.17 4.11
CA ILE A 180 -1.44 0.41 5.33
C ILE A 180 -2.51 0.61 6.43
N CYS A 181 -3.73 1.01 6.07
CA CYS A 181 -4.86 1.09 7.02
C CYS A 181 -5.22 -0.28 7.60
N ARG A 182 -5.39 -1.28 6.74
CA ARG A 182 -5.68 -2.68 7.13
C ARG A 182 -4.58 -3.25 8.04
N ILE A 183 -3.32 -2.98 7.71
CA ILE A 183 -2.16 -3.32 8.53
C ILE A 183 -2.27 -2.62 9.90
N ALA A 184 -2.47 -1.31 9.94
CA ALA A 184 -2.58 -0.55 11.19
C ALA A 184 -3.72 -1.05 12.09
N SER A 185 -4.90 -1.34 11.54
CA SER A 185 -6.02 -1.92 12.31
C SER A 185 -5.68 -3.32 12.88
N SER A 186 -4.92 -4.14 12.14
CA SER A 186 -4.49 -5.46 12.60
C SER A 186 -3.38 -5.47 13.68
N VAL A 187 -2.55 -4.42 13.78
CA VAL A 187 -1.46 -4.38 14.78
C VAL A 187 -2.01 -4.15 16.18
N ALA A 188 -1.92 -5.15 17.06
CA ALA A 188 -2.41 -5.07 18.44
C ALA A 188 -1.92 -3.79 19.18
N PRO A 189 -2.80 -3.02 19.84
CA PRO A 189 -2.49 -1.70 20.41
C PRO A 189 -1.78 -1.79 21.78
N THR A 190 -0.68 -2.56 21.83
CA THR A 190 0.06 -2.95 23.05
C THR A 190 0.73 -1.81 23.81
N SER A 191 0.79 -0.61 23.24
CA SER A 191 1.37 0.58 23.89
C SER A 191 0.69 1.86 23.41
N ALA A 192 0.81 2.92 24.20
CA ALA A 192 0.31 4.25 23.83
C ALA A 192 0.94 4.76 22.50
N VAL A 193 2.21 4.43 22.23
CA VAL A 193 2.89 4.77 20.98
C VAL A 193 2.25 4.08 19.78
N ILE A 194 2.02 2.76 19.85
CA ILE A 194 1.37 2.01 18.75
C ILE A 194 -0.09 2.46 18.55
N ARG A 195 -0.81 2.78 19.63
CA ARG A 195 -2.16 3.35 19.54
C ARG A 195 -2.17 4.74 18.90
N GLY A 196 -1.21 5.60 19.25
CA GLY A 196 -1.02 6.91 18.63
C GLY A 196 -0.73 6.81 17.13
N ILE A 197 0.21 5.93 16.75
CA ILE A 197 0.54 5.66 15.34
C ILE A 197 -0.69 5.14 14.57
N ARG A 198 -1.48 4.22 15.14
CA ARG A 198 -2.75 3.78 14.54
C ARG A 198 -3.70 4.96 14.28
N SER A 199 -3.95 5.80 15.29
CA SER A 199 -4.81 6.97 15.16
C SER A 199 -4.29 7.94 14.09
N ALA A 200 -2.99 8.24 14.09
CA ALA A 200 -2.36 9.10 13.12
C ALA A 200 -2.44 8.55 11.68
N VAL A 201 -2.26 7.24 11.46
CA VAL A 201 -2.44 6.62 10.12
C VAL A 201 -3.84 6.92 9.57
N PHE A 202 -4.89 6.65 10.34
CA PHE A 202 -6.27 6.85 9.89
C PHE A 202 -6.64 8.33 9.74
N GLN A 203 -6.14 9.23 10.62
CA GLN A 203 -6.31 10.68 10.45
C GLN A 203 -5.66 11.19 9.16
N ASN A 204 -4.38 10.85 8.91
CA ASN A 204 -3.66 11.28 7.70
C ASN A 204 -4.35 10.79 6.42
N VAL A 205 -4.84 9.54 6.41
CA VAL A 205 -5.57 8.97 5.26
C VAL A 205 -6.94 9.62 5.08
N LEU A 206 -7.68 9.88 6.17
CA LEU A 206 -9.01 10.46 6.08
C LEU A 206 -8.98 11.92 5.59
N THR A 207 -8.16 12.79 6.19
CA THR A 207 -7.95 14.17 5.72
C THR A 207 -7.51 14.20 4.25
N PHE A 208 -6.59 13.31 3.86
CA PHE A 208 -6.15 13.17 2.47
C PHE A 208 -7.31 12.84 1.51
N PHE A 209 -8.13 11.83 1.81
CA PHE A 209 -9.27 11.49 0.96
C PHE A 209 -10.32 12.60 0.94
N VAL A 210 -10.64 13.22 2.09
CA VAL A 210 -11.60 14.35 2.15
C VAL A 210 -11.13 15.53 1.29
N ALA A 211 -9.82 15.84 1.28
CA ALA A 211 -9.25 16.86 0.40
C ALA A 211 -9.34 16.48 -1.10
N LEU A 212 -9.14 15.20 -1.46
CA LEU A 212 -9.32 14.73 -2.84
C LEU A 212 -10.76 14.85 -3.36
N PHE A 213 -11.75 14.90 -2.47
CA PHE A 213 -13.16 15.07 -2.79
C PHE A 213 -13.68 16.50 -2.59
N GLU A 214 -12.83 17.47 -2.22
CA GLU A 214 -13.26 18.87 -2.06
C GLU A 214 -13.82 19.44 -3.39
N GLY A 215 -15.00 20.07 -3.31
CA GLY A 215 -15.71 20.60 -4.47
C GLY A 215 -16.32 19.55 -5.41
N LYS A 216 -16.20 18.25 -5.13
CA LYS A 216 -16.72 17.17 -5.98
C LYS A 216 -17.99 16.54 -5.41
N ASP A 217 -18.95 16.28 -6.28
CA ASP A 217 -20.12 15.47 -5.95
C ASP A 217 -19.76 13.98 -6.04
N VAL A 218 -19.33 13.41 -4.91
CA VAL A 218 -18.87 12.02 -4.83
C VAL A 218 -19.98 11.02 -5.20
N SER A 219 -21.26 11.37 -5.01
CA SER A 219 -22.39 10.47 -5.37
C SER A 219 -22.34 10.07 -6.85
N LYS A 220 -22.00 11.02 -7.73
CA LYS A 220 -21.83 10.82 -9.18
C LYS A 220 -20.56 10.05 -9.55
N MET A 221 -19.64 9.85 -8.62
CA MET A 221 -18.36 9.17 -8.83
C MET A 221 -18.37 7.72 -8.35
N ILE A 222 -19.51 7.23 -7.84
CA ILE A 222 -19.64 5.88 -7.27
C ILE A 222 -20.39 4.98 -8.26
N ASP A 223 -19.70 3.98 -8.79
CA ASP A 223 -20.38 2.81 -9.34
C ASP A 223 -21.06 2.05 -8.18
N LYS A 224 -22.37 1.81 -8.27
CA LYS A 224 -23.13 1.06 -7.24
C LYS A 224 -22.52 -0.32 -6.95
N ASN A 225 -21.79 -0.91 -7.91
CA ASN A 225 -21.07 -2.17 -7.71
C ASN A 225 -19.97 -2.07 -6.64
N PHE A 226 -19.43 -0.89 -6.33
CA PHE A 226 -18.40 -0.69 -5.30
C PHE A 226 -18.88 -1.09 -3.91
N LEU A 227 -20.18 -1.06 -3.63
CA LEU A 227 -20.74 -1.50 -2.35
C LEU A 227 -20.73 -3.03 -2.17
N ASN A 228 -20.66 -3.79 -3.27
CA ASN A 228 -20.73 -5.25 -3.24
C ASN A 228 -19.44 -5.92 -2.71
N MET A 229 -18.36 -5.15 -2.51
CA MET A 229 -17.09 -5.65 -1.97
C MET A 229 -17.05 -5.78 -0.44
N GLN A 230 -18.13 -5.41 0.27
CA GLN A 230 -18.18 -5.61 1.72
C GLN A 230 -17.86 -7.08 2.07
N ASP A 231 -16.84 -7.27 2.92
CA ASP A 231 -16.28 -8.57 3.34
C ASP A 231 -15.76 -9.48 2.20
N LYS A 232 -15.47 -8.94 1.01
CA LYS A 232 -15.08 -9.68 -0.21
C LYS A 232 -13.86 -9.09 -0.94
N PRO A 233 -12.61 -9.48 -0.60
CA PRO A 233 -11.39 -8.97 -1.23
C PRO A 233 -11.20 -9.36 -2.70
N GLU A 234 -11.87 -10.43 -3.14
CA GLU A 234 -11.95 -10.86 -4.54
C GLU A 234 -12.70 -9.82 -5.38
N VAL A 235 -13.89 -9.41 -4.92
CA VAL A 235 -14.72 -8.38 -5.58
C VAL A 235 -14.01 -7.03 -5.62
N PHE A 236 -13.31 -6.64 -4.54
CA PHE A 236 -12.43 -5.45 -4.59
C PHE A 236 -11.36 -5.57 -5.70
N SER A 237 -10.86 -6.78 -5.96
CA SER A 237 -9.84 -7.03 -6.99
C SER A 237 -10.41 -7.05 -8.42
N GLU A 238 -11.60 -7.61 -8.61
CA GLU A 238 -12.38 -7.51 -9.85
C GLU A 238 -12.72 -6.06 -10.18
N LEU A 239 -13.17 -5.26 -9.20
CA LEU A 239 -13.50 -3.85 -9.38
C LEU A 239 -12.29 -2.98 -9.74
N LYS A 240 -11.12 -3.25 -9.14
CA LYS A 240 -9.86 -2.58 -9.55
C LYS A 240 -9.51 -2.86 -11.00
N GLN A 241 -9.74 -4.08 -11.47
CA GLN A 241 -9.48 -4.46 -12.86
C GLN A 241 -10.52 -3.83 -13.80
N LYS A 242 -11.81 -3.89 -13.47
CA LYS A 242 -12.89 -3.22 -14.21
C LYS A 242 -12.58 -1.75 -14.47
N VAL A 243 -12.20 -0.98 -13.44
CA VAL A 243 -11.86 0.46 -13.58
C VAL A 243 -10.58 0.69 -14.38
N LEU A 244 -9.65 -0.28 -14.42
CA LEU A 244 -8.46 -0.20 -15.26
C LEU A 244 -8.78 -0.41 -16.75
N ASP A 245 -9.77 -1.27 -17.05
CA ASP A 245 -10.14 -1.68 -18.41
C ASP A 245 -11.18 -0.79 -19.10
N GLU A 246 -11.84 0.13 -18.38
CA GLU A 246 -12.73 1.15 -18.95
C GLU A 246 -12.00 2.06 -19.96
N ASP A 247 -12.68 2.58 -21.00
CA ASP A 247 -12.09 3.55 -21.95
C ASP A 247 -12.10 5.00 -21.39
N ASP A 248 -11.60 5.14 -20.16
CA ASP A 248 -11.69 6.33 -19.32
C ASP A 248 -10.32 7.02 -19.16
N SER A 249 -10.33 8.35 -19.00
CA SER A 249 -9.10 9.12 -18.80
C SER A 249 -8.36 8.71 -17.51
N SER A 250 -7.03 8.90 -17.46
CA SER A 250 -6.22 8.64 -16.27
C SER A 250 -6.74 9.37 -15.01
N LEU A 251 -7.31 10.57 -15.16
CA LEU A 251 -7.94 11.30 -14.06
C LEU A 251 -9.28 10.68 -13.65
N THR A 252 -10.12 10.26 -14.60
CA THR A 252 -11.40 9.59 -14.30
C THR A 252 -11.16 8.28 -13.56
N LYS A 253 -10.26 7.42 -14.08
CA LYS A 253 -9.86 6.15 -13.44
C LYS A 253 -9.28 6.37 -12.05
N LEU A 254 -8.39 7.35 -11.89
CA LEU A 254 -7.79 7.65 -10.60
C LEU A 254 -8.83 8.13 -9.58
N SER A 255 -9.80 8.95 -9.99
CA SER A 255 -10.89 9.37 -9.09
C SER A 255 -11.88 8.25 -8.77
N LYS A 256 -12.12 7.31 -9.69
CA LYS A 256 -12.84 6.05 -9.39
C LYS A 256 -12.06 5.19 -8.39
N PHE A 257 -10.74 5.07 -8.52
CA PHE A 257 -9.89 4.39 -7.54
C PHE A 257 -9.87 5.09 -6.17
N HIS A 258 -9.94 6.43 -6.12
CA HIS A 258 -10.08 7.16 -4.84
C HIS A 258 -11.33 6.72 -4.09
N THR A 259 -12.48 6.76 -4.77
CA THR A 259 -13.78 6.31 -4.25
C THR A 259 -13.74 4.84 -3.83
N LEU A 260 -13.25 3.94 -4.69
CA LEU A 260 -13.15 2.51 -4.40
C LEU A 260 -12.29 2.24 -3.15
N CYS A 261 -11.20 2.98 -2.94
CA CYS A 261 -10.29 2.71 -1.85
C CYS A 261 -10.72 3.28 -0.50
N ILE A 262 -11.33 4.48 -0.44
CA ILE A 262 -11.86 4.98 0.83
C ILE A 262 -13.00 4.08 1.35
N LEU A 263 -13.82 3.54 0.44
CA LEU A 263 -14.87 2.57 0.78
C LEU A 263 -14.29 1.21 1.20
N TRP A 264 -13.23 0.73 0.55
CA TRP A 264 -12.55 -0.49 0.97
C TRP A 264 -11.93 -0.35 2.38
N VAL A 265 -11.37 0.83 2.71
CA VAL A 265 -10.90 1.14 4.08
C VAL A 265 -12.06 1.23 5.07
N PHE A 266 -13.18 1.86 4.69
CA PHE A 266 -14.38 1.93 5.54
C PHE A 266 -14.94 0.54 5.88
N PHE A 267 -15.05 -0.37 4.91
CA PHE A 267 -15.50 -1.73 5.17
C PHE A 267 -14.47 -2.58 5.92
N SER A 268 -13.17 -2.43 5.61
CA SER A 268 -12.10 -3.21 6.25
C SER A 268 -11.77 -2.77 7.67
N CYS A 269 -11.96 -1.48 8.00
CA CYS A 269 -11.51 -0.85 9.24
C CYS A 269 -12.52 0.21 9.76
N PRO A 270 -13.81 -0.13 9.90
CA PRO A 270 -14.87 0.86 10.19
C PRO A 270 -14.64 1.57 11.51
N LYS A 271 -14.18 0.86 12.55
CA LYS A 271 -13.97 1.42 13.89
C LYS A 271 -12.87 2.48 13.91
N GLU A 272 -11.74 2.22 13.26
CA GLU A 272 -10.64 3.20 13.17
C GLU A 272 -10.99 4.41 12.31
N LEU A 273 -11.67 4.21 11.17
CA LEU A 273 -12.00 5.31 10.26
C LEU A 273 -13.12 6.20 10.85
N LEU A 274 -14.13 5.62 11.51
CA LEU A 274 -15.13 6.38 12.26
C LEU A 274 -14.51 7.13 13.45
N ALA A 275 -13.57 6.52 14.17
CA ALA A 275 -12.85 7.21 15.24
C ALA A 275 -12.07 8.41 14.70
N ALA A 276 -11.31 8.26 13.60
CA ALA A 276 -10.62 9.38 12.96
C ALA A 276 -11.59 10.48 12.47
N CYS A 277 -12.77 10.11 11.98
CA CYS A 277 -13.82 11.07 11.61
C CYS A 277 -14.34 11.86 12.81
N LEU A 278 -14.55 11.20 13.96
CA LEU A 278 -14.97 11.84 15.20
C LEU A 278 -13.89 12.76 15.79
N GLU A 279 -12.60 12.46 15.57
CA GLU A 279 -11.50 13.40 15.88
C GLU A 279 -11.58 14.66 15.01
N LEU A 280 -11.74 14.51 13.67
CA LEU A 280 -11.84 15.65 12.75
C LEU A 280 -13.11 16.51 12.96
N LEU A 281 -14.20 15.89 13.42
CA LEU A 281 -15.40 16.62 13.87
C LEU A 281 -15.15 17.44 15.15
N ARG A 282 -14.14 17.09 15.95
CA ARG A 282 -13.83 17.77 17.22
C ARG A 282 -12.75 18.85 17.06
N SER A 283 -11.89 18.79 16.05
CA SER A 283 -11.06 19.94 15.65
C SER A 283 -11.94 21.06 15.07
N ALA A 284 -12.93 20.69 14.25
CA ALA A 284 -13.88 21.62 13.61
C ALA A 284 -14.55 22.63 14.56
N THR A 285 -14.88 22.20 15.78
CA THR A 285 -15.58 23.02 16.78
C THR A 285 -14.67 23.97 17.56
N ASN A 286 -13.34 23.85 17.42
CA ASN A 286 -12.36 24.72 18.07
C ASN A 286 -11.65 25.66 17.08
N GLU A 287 -11.56 25.25 15.81
CA GLU A 287 -10.85 25.95 14.74
C GLU A 287 -11.79 26.07 13.53
N GLY A 288 -12.52 27.19 13.46
CA GLY A 288 -13.83 27.33 12.79
C GLY A 288 -13.87 27.30 11.26
N THR A 289 -13.04 26.50 10.60
CA THR A 289 -12.97 26.35 9.14
C THR A 289 -12.79 24.91 8.64
N SER A 290 -12.25 23.97 9.43
CA SER A 290 -12.12 22.56 8.99
C SER A 290 -13.38 21.75 9.33
N ASN A 291 -14.29 21.56 8.38
CA ASN A 291 -15.45 20.67 8.52
C ASN A 291 -15.23 19.27 7.92
N GLU A 292 -13.97 18.80 7.87
CA GLU A 292 -13.55 17.59 7.15
C GLU A 292 -14.36 16.33 7.53
N GLY A 293 -14.51 16.05 8.84
CA GLY A 293 -15.28 14.91 9.31
C GLY A 293 -16.78 14.99 8.93
N GLN A 294 -17.35 16.19 8.87
CA GLN A 294 -18.73 16.38 8.43
C GLN A 294 -18.89 16.06 6.93
N ARG A 295 -17.91 16.47 6.11
CA ARG A 295 -17.87 16.12 4.68
C ARG A 295 -17.80 14.60 4.48
N PHE A 296 -16.95 13.90 5.26
CA PHE A 296 -16.86 12.44 5.20
C PHE A 296 -18.16 11.75 5.61
N MET A 297 -18.79 12.16 6.71
CA MET A 297 -20.09 11.59 7.11
C MET A 297 -21.16 11.83 6.05
N SER A 298 -21.25 13.05 5.49
CA SER A 298 -22.20 13.36 4.42
C SER A 298 -21.97 12.50 3.16
N MET A 299 -20.71 12.25 2.81
CA MET A 299 -20.30 11.42 1.68
C MET A 299 -20.72 9.94 1.87
N VAL A 300 -20.42 9.36 3.04
CA VAL A 300 -20.77 7.96 3.35
C VAL A 300 -22.27 7.78 3.52
N THR A 301 -22.97 8.71 4.19
CA THR A 301 -24.43 8.64 4.37
C THR A 301 -25.17 8.79 3.03
N SER A 302 -24.77 9.73 2.16
CA SER A 302 -25.37 9.86 0.83
C SER A 302 -25.26 8.57 0.02
N LEU A 303 -24.09 7.92 0.06
CA LEU A 303 -23.83 6.65 -0.61
C LEU A 303 -24.71 5.51 -0.08
N LEU A 304 -24.81 5.34 1.23
CA LEU A 304 -25.55 4.22 1.82
C LEU A 304 -27.07 4.34 1.55
N ASN A 305 -27.62 5.55 1.55
CA ASN A 305 -29.03 5.80 1.25
C ASN A 305 -29.40 5.39 -0.20
N ASP A 306 -28.53 5.65 -1.18
CA ASP A 306 -28.72 5.30 -2.59
C ASP A 306 -28.68 3.78 -2.85
N TYR A 307 -28.20 2.98 -1.90
CA TYR A 307 -28.19 1.51 -1.95
C TYR A 307 -29.45 0.91 -1.32
N GLU A 308 -29.90 1.46 -0.18
CA GLU A 308 -31.09 0.97 0.51
C GLU A 308 -32.36 1.12 -0.36
N SER A 309 -32.42 2.15 -1.22
CA SER A 309 -33.46 2.33 -2.24
C SER A 309 -33.56 1.21 -3.30
N VAL A 310 -32.56 0.34 -3.40
CA VAL A 310 -32.49 -0.76 -4.38
C VAL A 310 -32.81 -2.13 -3.74
N LEU A 311 -32.91 -2.21 -2.41
CA LEU A 311 -33.38 -3.40 -1.72
C LEU A 311 -34.92 -3.41 -1.72
N PRO A 312 -35.60 -4.39 -2.36
CA PRO A 312 -37.02 -4.58 -2.17
C PRO A 312 -37.26 -5.17 -0.78
N LEU A 313 -37.30 -4.32 0.25
CA LEU A 313 -37.70 -4.71 1.59
C LEU A 313 -39.11 -5.29 1.51
N GLY A 314 -39.24 -6.58 1.82
CA GLY A 314 -40.48 -7.34 1.69
C GLY A 314 -41.60 -6.67 2.49
N ARG A 315 -42.53 -6.02 1.80
CA ARG A 315 -43.61 -5.26 2.43
C ARG A 315 -44.73 -6.19 2.90
N GLU A 316 -44.47 -6.92 3.97
CA GLU A 316 -45.54 -7.47 4.80
C GLU A 316 -46.20 -6.30 5.56
N ASN A 317 -47.27 -5.77 4.96
CA ASN A 317 -48.15 -4.78 5.60
C ASN A 317 -48.96 -5.47 6.72
N ASP A 318 -48.37 -5.72 7.88
CA ASP A 318 -49.16 -5.95 9.11
C ASP A 318 -49.23 -4.65 9.91
N GLY A 319 -50.32 -3.90 9.69
CA GLY A 319 -50.54 -2.60 10.31
C GLY A 319 -50.87 -2.74 11.81
N PRO A 320 -50.36 -1.84 12.68
CA PRO A 320 -50.61 -1.92 14.12
C PRO A 320 -52.10 -1.68 14.42
N LYS A 321 -52.82 -2.75 14.76
CA LYS A 321 -54.19 -2.68 15.28
C LYS A 321 -54.17 -2.02 16.66
N SER A 322 -54.59 -0.76 16.72
CA SER A 322 -54.84 -0.07 17.98
C SER A 322 -56.10 -0.63 18.65
N CYS A 323 -56.01 -0.91 19.95
CA CYS A 323 -57.16 -1.08 20.84
C CYS A 323 -56.93 -0.22 22.09
N THR A 324 -57.96 0.52 22.49
CA THR A 324 -57.94 1.45 23.63
C THR A 324 -58.16 0.74 24.98
N ALA A 325 -57.86 1.46 26.06
CA ALA A 325 -57.78 0.92 27.41
C ALA A 325 -59.10 0.39 28.01
N SER A 326 -58.98 -0.54 28.96
CA SER A 326 -59.97 -0.70 30.03
C SER A 326 -59.33 -1.12 31.37
N ILE A 327 -59.95 -0.63 32.44
CA ILE A 327 -59.65 -0.70 33.87
C ILE A 327 -59.65 -2.16 34.40
N GLY A 328 -58.83 -2.50 35.42
CA GLY A 328 -59.01 -3.80 36.13
C GLY A 328 -57.98 -4.29 37.16
N GLN A 329 -57.79 -3.57 38.27
CA GLN A 329 -57.39 -4.05 39.62
C GLN A 329 -57.00 -5.55 39.84
N GLY A 330 -55.80 -5.83 40.40
CA GLY A 330 -55.48 -7.13 41.02
C GLY A 330 -54.04 -7.27 41.54
N ILE A 331 -53.86 -7.64 42.82
CA ILE A 331 -52.55 -7.89 43.47
C ILE A 331 -52.40 -9.38 43.78
N LYS A 332 -51.27 -10.01 43.42
CA LYS A 332 -50.58 -11.05 44.22
C LYS A 332 -49.18 -11.40 43.68
N GLU A 333 -48.50 -12.32 44.37
CA GLU A 333 -47.04 -12.39 44.52
C GLU A 333 -46.55 -13.87 44.54
N ILE A 334 -45.22 -14.07 44.45
CA ILE A 334 -44.43 -15.25 44.93
C ILE A 334 -44.29 -16.54 44.04
N GLU A 335 -43.02 -16.75 43.62
CA GLU A 335 -42.16 -17.98 43.51
C GLU A 335 -42.39 -19.22 42.59
N VAL A 336 -41.37 -19.45 41.72
CA VAL A 336 -40.47 -20.62 41.55
C VAL A 336 -40.98 -22.04 41.13
N GLY A 337 -40.30 -22.60 40.10
CA GLY A 337 -40.25 -24.05 39.73
C GLY A 337 -40.96 -24.41 38.42
N GLU A 338 -40.60 -25.45 37.64
CA GLU A 338 -39.35 -26.22 37.48
C GLU A 338 -39.24 -26.77 36.02
N LYS A 339 -38.02 -27.09 35.58
CA LYS A 339 -37.53 -27.59 34.27
C LYS A 339 -38.22 -28.85 33.67
N VAL A 340 -38.49 -28.83 32.36
CA VAL A 340 -38.66 -30.01 31.47
C VAL A 340 -37.96 -29.76 30.10
N ILE A 341 -37.67 -30.82 29.33
CA ILE A 341 -36.88 -30.84 28.07
C ILE A 341 -37.65 -31.62 26.97
N THR A 342 -37.49 -31.24 25.68
CA THR A 342 -37.70 -31.97 24.37
C THR A 342 -38.45 -31.10 23.33
N ASP A 343 -38.24 -31.21 22.00
CA ASP A 343 -37.01 -31.55 21.25
C ASP A 343 -37.06 -31.01 19.79
N ASP A 344 -35.87 -30.91 19.19
CA ASP A 344 -35.50 -31.01 17.76
C ASP A 344 -36.04 -30.12 16.59
N ASN A 345 -35.10 -29.82 15.67
CA ASN A 345 -35.20 -29.44 14.23
C ASN A 345 -36.17 -28.33 13.71
N HIS A 346 -35.61 -27.21 13.20
CA HIS A 346 -35.29 -27.10 11.75
C HIS A 346 -34.38 -25.90 11.37
N ILE A 347 -33.78 -26.03 10.18
CA ILE A 347 -32.76 -25.16 9.54
C ILE A 347 -33.28 -23.76 9.14
N SER A 348 -32.50 -22.70 9.41
CA SER A 348 -32.22 -21.63 8.42
C SER A 348 -30.93 -20.85 8.73
N ASP A 349 -30.25 -20.44 7.67
CA ASP A 349 -29.12 -19.50 7.64
C ASP A 349 -29.59 -18.03 7.79
N GLY A 350 -28.66 -17.07 7.95
CA GLY A 350 -28.88 -15.69 7.51
C GLY A 350 -28.76 -14.53 8.52
N ILE A 351 -28.12 -14.66 9.69
CA ILE A 351 -27.88 -13.49 10.57
C ILE A 351 -26.78 -12.58 9.99
N ARG A 352 -27.16 -11.74 9.01
CA ARG A 352 -26.36 -10.63 8.47
C ARG A 352 -26.17 -9.58 9.57
N LYS A 353 -25.07 -9.66 10.32
CA LYS A 353 -24.72 -8.68 11.36
C LYS A 353 -24.51 -7.30 10.74
N SER A 354 -25.49 -6.42 10.89
CA SER A 354 -25.32 -5.00 10.56
C SER A 354 -24.35 -4.37 11.56
N CYS A 355 -23.14 -4.05 11.10
CA CYS A 355 -22.07 -3.49 11.93
C CYS A 355 -22.31 -2.05 12.43
N LEU A 356 -23.51 -1.48 12.19
CA LEU A 356 -23.90 -0.14 12.64
C LEU A 356 -24.52 -0.12 14.06
N LEU A 357 -24.86 -1.27 14.66
CA LEU A 357 -25.52 -1.35 15.97
C LEU A 357 -24.89 -2.38 16.92
N MET A 358 -23.64 -2.14 17.33
CA MET A 358 -23.13 -2.50 18.67
C MET A 358 -22.11 -1.45 19.13
N LEU A 359 -22.59 -0.52 19.96
CA LEU A 359 -21.81 0.41 20.78
C LEU A 359 -21.64 -0.17 22.19
#